data_AF-A0A521J6F4-F1
#
_entry.id   AF-A0A521J6F4-F1
#
_cell.length_a   1.000
_cell.length_b   1.000
_cell.length_c   1.000
_cell.angle_alpha   90.00
_cell.angle_beta   90.00
_cell.angle_gamma   90.00
#
_symmetry.space_group_name_H-M   'P 1'
#
loop_
_entity.id
_entity.type
_entity.pdbx_description
1 polymer ?
#
loop_
_entity_poly.entity_id
_entity_poly.type
_entity_poly.pdbx_seq_one_letter_code
_entity_poly.pdbx_strand_id
1 'polypeptide(L)'
;MITFIKTHNLINIRKKLIILYLLNVSDIIFTLALLQTGFFREINIFMINAVQSPVISIILKIVFPAVLLYFLYKRICLSDDSQQLRATNIGLLISLTLYAFVNISHIIWVALLPVFYHIR
;
A
#
# COMPACT_ATOMS: atom_id res chain seq x y z
N MET A 1 -4.81 -1.82 -33.62
CA MET A 1 -5.10 -2.91 -32.66
C MET A 1 -4.15 -2.91 -31.47
N ILE A 2 -2.82 -2.88 -31.70
CA ILE A 2 -1.79 -2.82 -30.63
C ILE A 2 -1.97 -1.58 -29.72
N THR A 3 -2.25 -0.41 -30.29
CA THR A 3 -2.45 0.84 -29.54
C THR A 3 -3.66 0.79 -28.61
N PHE A 4 -4.75 0.11 -29.00
CA PHE A 4 -5.96 -0.05 -28.17
C PHE A 4 -5.72 -0.99 -26.98
N ILE A 5 -5.00 -2.09 -27.22
CA ILE A 5 -4.60 -3.03 -26.16
C ILE A 5 -3.65 -2.33 -25.17
N LYS A 6 -2.75 -1.47 -25.68
CA LYS A 6 -1.82 -0.68 -24.84
C LYS A 6 -2.57 0.32 -23.97
N THR A 7 -3.49 1.12 -24.54
CA THR A 7 -4.26 2.11 -23.77
C THR A 7 -5.13 1.46 -22.71
N HIS A 8 -5.79 0.35 -23.01
CA HIS A 8 -6.57 -0.41 -22.03
C HIS A 8 -5.71 -0.95 -20.88
N ASN A 9 -4.53 -1.50 -21.18
CA ASN A 9 -3.58 -1.98 -20.16
C ASN A 9 -3.05 -0.84 -19.28
N LEU A 10 -2.72 0.32 -19.87
CA LEU A 10 -2.24 1.48 -19.11
C LEU A 10 -3.31 2.03 -18.15
N ILE A 11 -4.57 2.05 -18.57
CA ILE A 11 -5.69 2.44 -17.69
C ILE A 11 -5.81 1.48 -16.51
N ASN A 12 -5.73 0.17 -16.75
CA ASN A 12 -5.79 -0.84 -15.69
C ASN A 12 -4.60 -0.74 -14.73
N ILE A 13 -3.38 -0.55 -15.25
CA ILE A 13 -2.17 -0.33 -14.45
C ILE A 13 -2.31 0.91 -13.58
N ARG A 14 -2.81 2.02 -14.13
CA ARG A 14 -3.07 3.26 -13.38
C ARG A 14 -4.05 3.02 -12.23
N LYS A 15 -5.16 2.32 -12.48
CA LYS A 15 -6.13 1.98 -11.43
C LYS A 15 -5.49 1.13 -10.32
N LYS A 16 -4.72 0.10 -10.69
CA LYS A 16 -4.02 -0.76 -9.73
C LYS A 16 -3.02 0.02 -8.87
N LEU A 17 -2.25 0.94 -9.47
CA LEU A 17 -1.32 1.80 -8.74
C LEU A 17 -2.03 2.72 -7.75
N ILE A 18 -3.18 3.30 -8.14
CA ILE A 18 -3.99 4.14 -7.25
C ILE A 18 -4.54 3.31 -6.09
N ILE A 19 -5.07 2.11 -6.35
CA ILE A 19 -5.57 1.22 -5.30
C ILE A 19 -4.44 0.81 -4.36
N LEU A 20 -3.26 0.47 -4.90
CA LEU A 20 -2.10 0.11 -4.12
C LEU A 20 -1.65 1.27 -3.21
N TYR A 21 -1.68 2.50 -3.72
CA TYR A 21 -1.42 3.68 -2.93
C TYR A 21 -2.43 3.86 -1.79
N LEU A 22 -3.73 3.74 -2.10
CA LEU A 22 -4.79 3.85 -1.07
C LEU A 22 -4.64 2.78 0.02
N LEU A 23 -4.32 1.54 -0.37
CA LEU A 23 -4.07 0.45 0.58
C LEU A 23 -2.86 0.71 1.48
N ASN A 24 -1.83 1.39 0.97
CA ASN A 24 -0.66 1.76 1.77
C ASN A 24 -0.97 2.93 2.74
N VAL A 25 -1.80 3.89 2.29
CA VAL A 25 -2.27 4.97 3.15
C VAL A 25 -3.19 4.45 4.26
N SER A 26 -4.10 3.52 3.96
CA SER A 26 -4.97 2.92 4.99
C SER A 26 -4.17 2.10 6.01
N ASP A 27 -3.16 1.37 5.55
CA ASP A 27 -2.26 0.58 6.39
C ASP A 27 -1.60 1.43 7.49
N ILE A 28 -1.04 2.59 7.14
CA ILE A 28 -0.40 3.46 8.13
C ILE A 28 -1.42 4.10 9.08
N ILE A 29 -2.61 4.46 8.59
CA ILE A 29 -3.67 5.01 9.44
C ILE A 29 -4.08 3.98 10.50
N PHE A 30 -4.32 2.73 10.09
CA PHE A 30 -4.68 1.66 11.04
C PHE A 30 -3.54 1.34 11.99
N THR A 31 -2.30 1.30 11.50
CA THR A 31 -1.13 1.07 12.35
C THR A 31 -1.02 2.14 13.44
N LEU A 32 -1.09 3.43 13.07
CA LEU A 32 -1.01 4.52 14.05
C LEU A 32 -2.19 4.50 15.03
N ALA A 33 -3.41 4.25 14.54
CA ALA A 33 -4.59 4.17 15.39
C ALA A 33 -4.48 3.02 16.42
N LEU A 34 -4.04 1.83 15.99
CA LEU A 34 -3.85 0.68 16.88
C LEU A 34 -2.73 0.93 17.89
N LEU A 35 -1.61 1.52 17.48
CA LEU A 35 -0.49 1.81 18.40
C LEU A 35 -0.86 2.83 19.47
N GLN A 36 -1.69 3.83 19.15
CA GLN A 36 -2.17 4.82 20.13
C GLN A 36 -3.01 4.18 21.25
N THR A 37 -3.59 3.00 21.05
CA THR A 37 -4.35 2.29 22.10
C THR A 37 -3.46 1.67 23.19
N GLY A 38 -2.16 1.49 22.92
CA GLY A 38 -1.21 0.86 23.83
C GLY A 38 -1.31 -0.67 23.92
N PHE A 39 -2.25 -1.29 23.22
CA PHE A 39 -2.41 -2.77 23.16
C PHE A 39 -1.54 -3.43 22.09
N PHE A 40 -1.03 -2.65 21.15
CA PHE A 40 -0.32 -3.16 19.98
C PHE A 40 1.10 -2.62 19.91
N ARG A 41 2.00 -3.39 19.27
CA ARG A 41 3.39 -3.01 19.02
C ARG A 41 3.76 -3.34 17.58
N GLU A 42 4.48 -2.42 16.95
CA GLU A 42 5.02 -2.62 15.60
C GLU A 42 6.07 -3.74 15.63
N ILE A 43 5.93 -4.73 14.75
CA ILE A 43 6.86 -5.88 14.65
C ILE A 43 8.03 -5.56 13.71
N ASN A 44 7.84 -4.66 12.75
CA ASN A 44 8.85 -4.33 11.75
C ASN A 44 9.98 -3.49 12.34
N ILE A 45 11.17 -4.10 12.47
CA ILE A 45 12.38 -3.51 13.09
C ILE A 45 12.79 -2.18 12.45
N PHE A 46 12.64 -2.03 11.13
CA PHE A 46 12.97 -0.77 10.43
C PHE A 46 11.95 0.33 10.69
N MET A 47 10.69 -0.06 10.90
CA MET A 47 9.57 0.85 11.14
C MET A 47 9.47 1.28 12.60
N ILE A 48 9.92 0.47 13.57
CA ILE A 48 9.80 0.77 15.01
C ILE A 48 10.24 2.20 15.36
N ASN A 49 11.34 2.69 14.77
CA ASN A 49 11.83 4.05 15.04
C ASN A 49 11.08 5.12 14.24
N ALA A 50 10.62 4.80 13.03
CA ALA A 50 9.90 5.75 12.17
C ALA A 50 8.48 6.03 12.68
N VAL A 51 7.83 5.04 13.31
CA VAL A 51 6.45 5.15 13.82
C VAL A 51 6.38 5.90 15.15
N GLN A 52 7.51 6.13 15.83
CA GLN A 52 7.57 6.97 17.05
C GLN A 52 7.20 8.43 16.76
N SER A 53 7.47 8.92 15.55
CA SER A 53 7.02 10.23 15.10
C SER A 53 5.93 10.05 14.04
N PRO A 54 4.67 10.42 14.33
CA PRO A 54 3.58 10.32 13.37
C PRO A 54 3.90 11.04 12.05
N VAL A 55 4.60 12.17 12.12
CA VAL A 55 4.99 12.98 10.95
C VAL A 55 5.99 12.24 10.06
N ILE A 56 7.04 11.65 10.66
CA ILE A 56 8.06 10.89 9.91
C ILE A 56 7.41 9.66 9.25
N SER A 57 6.54 8.97 9.98
CA SER A 57 5.83 7.81 9.47
C SER A 57 4.93 8.15 8.29
N ILE A 58 4.22 9.29 8.33
CA ILE A 58 3.41 9.80 7.22
C ILE A 58 4.30 10.11 6.01
N ILE A 59 5.42 10.83 6.20
CA ILE A 59 6.33 11.16 5.08
C ILE A 59 6.84 9.87 4.42
N LEU A 60 7.28 8.90 5.21
CA LEU A 60 7.92 7.68 4.73
C LEU A 60 6.93 6.70 4.10
N LYS A 61 5.68 6.62 4.59
CA LYS A 61 4.65 5.70 4.04
C LYS A 61 3.66 6.34 3.07
N ILE A 62 3.56 7.67 3.00
CA ILE A 62 2.64 8.36 2.10
C ILE A 62 3.41 9.08 0.99
N VAL A 63 4.30 10.00 1.34
CA VAL A 63 4.98 10.85 0.34
C VAL A 63 5.96 10.01 -0.49
N PHE A 64 6.79 9.21 0.16
CA PHE A 64 7.80 8.41 -0.54
C PHE A 64 7.16 7.39 -1.54
N PRO A 65 6.15 6.59 -1.15
CA PRO A 65 5.48 5.70 -2.09
C PRO A 65 4.72 6.43 -3.19
N ALA A 66 4.12 7.59 -2.91
CA ALA A 66 3.46 8.40 -3.95
C ALA A 66 4.45 8.81 -5.05
N VAL A 67 5.63 9.31 -4.67
CA VAL A 67 6.68 9.69 -5.60
C VAL A 67 7.19 8.48 -6.38
N LEU A 68 7.43 7.35 -5.70
CA LEU A 68 7.92 6.13 -6.33
C LEU A 68 6.93 5.57 -7.35
N LEU A 69 5.64 5.48 -7.00
CA LEU A 69 4.58 5.00 -7.90
C LEU A 69 4.38 5.94 -9.09
N TYR A 70 4.50 7.26 -8.89
CA TYR A 70 4.45 8.23 -9.96
C TYR A 70 5.62 8.05 -10.95
N PHE A 71 6.84 7.88 -10.42
CA PHE A 71 8.02 7.63 -11.25
C PHE A 71 7.90 6.32 -12.05
N LEU A 72 7.42 5.26 -11.40
CA LEU A 72 7.11 3.98 -12.05
C LEU A 72 6.09 4.16 -13.17
N TYR A 73 4.99 4.87 -12.91
CA TYR A 73 3.95 5.12 -13.91
C TYR A 73 4.50 5.87 -15.14
N LYS A 74 5.32 6.91 -14.92
CA LYS A 74 5.99 7.62 -16.03
C LYS A 74 6.85 6.68 -16.86
N ARG A 75 7.65 5.82 -16.21
CA ARG A 75 8.52 4.87 -16.90
C ARG A 75 7.71 3.87 -17.72
N ILE A 76 6.61 3.34 -17.17
CA ILE A 76 5.70 2.40 -17.88
C ILE A 76 5.05 3.07 -19.10
N CYS A 77 4.72 4.37 -19.01
CA CYS A 77 4.12 5.11 -20.12
C CYS A 77 5.10 5.26 -21.31
N LEU A 78 6.40 5.41 -21.00
CA LEU A 78 7.47 5.50 -21.99
C LEU A 78 7.86 4.13 -22.59
N SER A 79 7.52 3.03 -21.94
CA SER A 79 7.76 1.69 -22.47
C SER A 79 6.73 1.33 -23.56
N ASP A 80 7.21 0.91 -24.73
CA ASP A 80 6.38 0.33 -25.80
C ASP A 80 6.33 -1.22 -25.77
N ASP A 81 7.12 -1.84 -24.89
CA ASP A 81 7.23 -3.29 -24.80
C ASP A 81 6.02 -3.92 -24.08
N SER A 82 5.28 -4.75 -24.83
CA SER A 82 4.14 -5.51 -24.32
C SER A 82 4.50 -6.53 -23.24
N GLN A 83 5.73 -7.08 -23.24
CA GLN A 83 6.19 -7.99 -22.19
C GLN A 83 6.40 -7.24 -20.87
N GLN A 84 6.98 -6.04 -20.90
CA GLN A 84 7.16 -5.20 -19.72
C GLN A 84 5.82 -4.78 -19.11
N LEU A 85 4.83 -4.44 -19.94
CA LEU A 85 3.46 -4.13 -19.49
C LEU A 85 2.80 -5.32 -18.79
N ARG A 86 2.98 -6.54 -19.33
CA ARG A 86 2.45 -7.77 -18.72
C ARG A 86 3.14 -8.08 -17.40
N ALA A 87 4.47 -8.00 -17.34
CA ALA A 87 5.23 -8.20 -16.11
C ALA A 87 4.82 -7.20 -15.01
N THR A 88 4.67 -5.93 -15.37
CA THR A 88 4.16 -4.89 -14.45
C THR A 88 2.78 -5.23 -13.93
N ASN A 89 1.87 -5.69 -14.79
CA ASN A 89 0.51 -6.06 -14.40
C ASN A 89 0.47 -7.23 -13.40
N ILE A 90 1.36 -8.21 -13.57
CA ILE A 90 1.50 -9.35 -12.66
C ILE A 90 2.11 -8.89 -11.34
N GLY A 91 3.20 -8.11 -11.38
CA GLY A 91 3.83 -7.56 -10.19
C GLY A 91 2.86 -6.73 -9.35
N LEU A 92 2.09 -5.84 -9.99
CA LEU A 92 1.06 -5.04 -9.31
C LEU A 92 -0.06 -5.90 -8.72
N LEU A 93 -0.44 -6.99 -9.38
CA LEU A 93 -1.44 -7.91 -8.84
C LEU A 93 -0.92 -8.58 -7.57
N ILE A 94 0.32 -9.08 -7.59
CA ILE A 94 0.96 -9.70 -6.42
C ILE A 94 1.06 -8.68 -5.28
N SER A 95 1.54 -7.46 -5.55
CA SER A 95 1.62 -6.40 -4.56
C SER A 95 0.25 -6.05 -3.96
N LEU A 96 -0.78 -5.92 -4.80
CA LEU A 96 -2.15 -5.67 -4.33
C LEU A 96 -2.65 -6.78 -3.40
N THR A 97 -2.41 -8.04 -3.76
CA THR A 97 -2.81 -9.18 -2.94
C THR A 97 -2.14 -9.15 -1.58
N LEU A 98 -0.82 -8.90 -1.53
CA LEU A 98 -0.09 -8.81 -0.26
C LEU A 98 -0.59 -7.65 0.61
N TYR A 99 -0.78 -6.46 0.03
CA TYR A 99 -1.31 -5.30 0.77
C TYR A 99 -2.76 -5.50 1.22
N ALA A 100 -3.56 -6.25 0.47
CA ALA A 100 -4.90 -6.62 0.89
C ALA A 100 -4.87 -7.52 2.12
N PHE A 101 -3.99 -8.53 2.17
CA PHE A 101 -3.83 -9.39 3.35
C PHE A 101 -3.44 -8.60 4.60
N VAL A 102 -2.49 -7.66 4.48
CA VAL A 102 -2.06 -6.81 5.59
C VAL A 102 -3.23 -5.94 6.10
N ASN A 103 -3.96 -5.28 5.20
CA ASN A 103 -5.12 -4.47 5.59
C ASN A 103 -6.25 -5.31 6.22
N ILE A 104 -6.49 -6.53 5.73
CA ILE A 104 -7.44 -7.46 6.36
C ILE A 104 -7.00 -7.80 7.80
N SER A 105 -5.71 -8.04 8.01
CA SER A 105 -5.17 -8.26 9.36
C SER A 105 -5.45 -7.05 10.27
N HIS A 106 -5.22 -5.83 9.79
CA HIS A 106 -5.55 -4.62 10.55
C HIS A 106 -7.04 -4.51 10.89
N ILE A 107 -7.93 -4.80 9.95
CA ILE A 107 -9.38 -4.80 10.19
C ILE A 107 -9.75 -5.80 11.29
N ILE A 108 -9.17 -7.00 11.28
CA ILE A 108 -9.39 -8.01 12.32
C ILE A 108 -8.93 -7.49 13.69
N TRP A 109 -7.74 -6.89 13.79
CA TRP A 109 -7.23 -6.34 15.04
C TRP A 109 -8.08 -5.17 15.56
N VAL A 110 -8.54 -4.29 14.67
CA VAL A 110 -9.46 -3.20 15.02
C VAL A 110 -10.81 -3.78 15.50
N ALA A 111 -11.33 -4.83 14.85
CA ALA A 111 -12.56 -5.48 15.28
C ALA A 111 -12.43 -6.18 16.65
N LEU A 112 -11.23 -6.65 17.01
CA LEU A 112 -10.93 -7.27 18.30
C LEU A 112 -10.66 -6.25 19.43
N LEU A 113 -10.42 -4.97 19.12
CA LEU A 113 -10.17 -3.93 20.14
C LEU A 113 -11.20 -3.90 21.29
N PRO A 114 -12.52 -3.95 21.04
CA PRO A 114 -13.53 -3.92 22.11
C PRO A 114 -13.37 -5.07 23.12
N VAL A 115 -12.95 -6.25 22.65
CA VAL A 115 -12.69 -7.42 23.52
C VAL A 115 -11.50 -7.15 24.44
N PHE A 116 -10.41 -6.59 23.91
CA PHE A 116 -9.24 -6.22 24.71
C PHE A 116 -9.53 -5.12 25.73
N TYR A 117 -10.38 -4.15 25.39
CA TYR A 117 -10.84 -3.13 26.34
C TYR A 117 -11.72 -3.71 27.45
N HIS A 118 -12.49 -4.78 27.19
CA HIS A 118 -13.34 -5.39 28.21
C HIS A 118 -12.56 -6.29 29.19
N ILE A 119 -11.43 -6.84 28.78
CA ILE A 119 -10.59 -7.75 29.60
C ILE A 119 -9.69 -6.97 30.58
N ARG A 120 -9.53 -5.66 30.39
CA ARG A 120 -8.72 -4.77 31.25
C ARG A 120 -9.54 -4.14 32.36
#